data_AF-A0A6G0WUA9-F1
#
_entry.id   AF-A0A6G0WUA9-F1
#
_cell.length_a   1.000
_cell.length_b   1.000
_cell.length_c   1.000
_cell.angle_alpha   90.00
_cell.angle_beta   90.00
_cell.angle_gamma   90.00
#
_symmetry.space_group_name_H-M   'P 1'
#
loop_
_entity.id
_entity.type
_entity.pdbx_description
1 polymer ?
#
loop_
_entity_poly.entity_id
_entity_poly.type
_entity_poly.pdbx_seq_one_letter_code
_entity_poly.pdbx_strand_id
1 'polypeptide(L)'
;MGYNPPTSAIPSGFRWLTTITPPKYGLSILVSQIFSKCENGNHGMGCPTLKNVPTVILKQLGKSNVTVKEFTEFMFSMKYDNNAKYNVVVVGITIAFLLLMLLALRYVNFQKR
;
A
#
# COMPACT_ATOMS: atom_id res chain seq x y z
N MET A 1 -4.17 -7.24 10.24
CA MET A 1 -4.23 -7.22 8.76
C MET A 1 -2.82 -6.99 8.24
N GLY A 2 -2.23 -7.93 7.51
CA GLY A 2 -0.86 -7.81 6.96
C GLY A 2 -0.89 -8.02 5.45
N TYR A 3 -0.03 -7.31 4.72
CA TYR A 3 0.11 -7.48 3.26
C TYR A 3 1.13 -8.59 2.99
N ASN A 4 0.67 -9.84 2.87
CA ASN A 4 1.53 -11.00 2.60
C ASN A 4 1.10 -11.68 1.29
N PRO A 5 2.00 -11.91 0.32
CA PRO A 5 3.43 -11.54 0.29
C PRO A 5 3.68 -10.02 0.15
N PRO A 6 4.85 -9.53 0.61
CA PRO A 6 5.24 -8.13 0.44
C PRO A 6 5.41 -7.80 -1.04
N THR A 7 5.18 -6.54 -1.44
CA THR A 7 5.24 -6.09 -2.84
C THR A 7 6.57 -6.45 -3.53
N SER A 8 7.68 -6.47 -2.79
CA SER A 8 9.01 -6.85 -3.28
C SER A 8 9.14 -8.33 -3.67
N ALA A 9 8.32 -9.21 -3.12
CA ALA A 9 8.35 -10.66 -3.37
C ALA A 9 7.35 -11.11 -4.44
N ILE A 10 6.57 -10.20 -5.03
CA ILE A 10 5.52 -10.53 -5.99
C ILE A 10 6.13 -10.72 -7.39
N PRO A 11 5.92 -11.88 -8.04
CA PRO A 11 6.37 -12.09 -9.42
C PRO A 11 5.76 -11.07 -10.37
N SER A 12 6.52 -10.64 -11.38
CA SER A 12 6.09 -9.61 -12.35
C SER A 12 4.73 -9.91 -12.98
N GLY A 13 4.47 -11.18 -13.32
CA GLY A 13 3.22 -11.64 -13.94
C GLY A 13 1.98 -11.50 -13.06
N PHE A 14 2.11 -11.41 -11.73
CA PHE A 14 0.97 -11.26 -10.80
C PHE A 14 0.85 -9.84 -10.23
N ARG A 15 1.77 -8.93 -10.60
CA ARG A 15 1.80 -7.58 -10.04
C ARG A 15 0.55 -6.77 -10.40
N TRP A 16 -0.02 -7.00 -11.59
CA TRP A 16 -1.24 -6.35 -12.06
C TRP A 16 -2.46 -6.65 -11.16
N LEU A 17 -2.54 -7.87 -10.62
CA LEU A 17 -3.64 -8.28 -9.76
C LEU A 17 -3.68 -7.39 -8.52
N THR A 18 -2.49 -7.13 -7.96
CA THR A 18 -2.37 -6.24 -6.80
C THR A 18 -2.66 -4.78 -7.11
N THR A 19 -2.49 -4.32 -8.35
CA THR A 19 -2.83 -2.94 -8.72
C THR A 19 -4.33 -2.72 -8.90
N ILE A 20 -5.12 -3.77 -9.12
CA ILE A 20 -6.58 -3.63 -9.24
C ILE A 20 -7.26 -3.68 -7.87
N THR A 21 -6.67 -4.38 -6.90
CA THR A 21 -7.26 -4.58 -5.55
C THR A 21 -7.35 -3.27 -4.76
N PRO A 22 -8.56 -2.70 -4.53
CA PRO A 22 -8.71 -1.40 -3.87
C PRO A 22 -8.17 -1.33 -2.44
N PRO A 23 -8.34 -2.37 -1.58
CA PRO A 23 -7.82 -2.36 -0.21
C PRO A 23 -6.32 -2.11 -0.09
N LYS A 24 -5.52 -2.47 -1.11
CA LYS A 24 -4.07 -2.23 -1.12
C LYS A 24 -3.75 -0.74 -0.99
N TYR A 25 -4.49 0.10 -1.69
CA TYR A 25 -4.24 1.55 -1.70
C TYR A 25 -4.61 2.19 -0.38
N GLY A 26 -5.73 1.77 0.24
CA GLY A 26 -6.11 2.22 1.59
C GLY A 26 -5.04 1.86 2.63
N LEU A 27 -4.56 0.61 2.60
CA LEU A 27 -3.46 0.19 3.46
C LEU A 27 -2.17 0.99 3.17
N SER A 28 -1.87 1.25 1.90
CA SER A 28 -0.69 2.02 1.49
C SER A 28 -0.71 3.44 2.06
N ILE A 29 -1.89 4.08 2.09
CA ILE A 29 -2.07 5.41 2.68
C ILE A 29 -1.89 5.37 4.19
N LEU A 30 -2.51 4.42 4.90
CA LEU A 30 -2.37 4.31 6.35
C LEU A 30 -0.93 4.03 6.78
N VAL A 31 -0.30 3.06 6.12
CA VAL A 31 1.08 2.64 6.42
C VAL A 31 2.06 3.77 6.12
N SER A 32 1.93 4.45 4.99
CA SER A 32 2.86 5.51 4.63
C SER A 32 2.77 6.74 5.54
N GLN A 33 1.57 7.06 6.04
CA GLN A 33 1.34 8.15 6.99
C GLN A 33 2.02 7.86 8.34
N ILE A 34 1.90 6.61 8.82
CA ILE A 34 2.40 6.22 10.15
C ILE A 34 3.89 5.89 10.10
N PHE A 35 4.32 5.10 9.11
CA PHE A 35 5.63 4.46 9.08
C PHE A 35 6.61 5.09 8.08
N SER A 36 6.14 5.87 7.11
CA SER A 36 7.02 6.49 6.10
C SER A 36 7.24 7.99 6.31
N LYS A 37 6.68 8.57 7.37
CA LYS A 37 6.87 9.97 7.77
C LYS A 37 7.79 10.07 9.00
N CYS A 38 8.80 10.93 8.89
CA CYS A 38 9.61 11.39 10.01
C CYS A 38 9.34 12.86 10.20
N GLU A 39 8.81 13.24 11.36
CA GLU A 39 8.62 14.65 11.71
C GLU A 39 9.95 15.30 12.10
N ASN A 40 10.03 16.63 11.99
CA ASN A 40 11.25 17.41 12.25
C ASN A 40 11.68 17.21 13.72
N GLY A 41 12.69 16.34 13.93
CA GLY A 41 13.16 15.97 15.27
C GLY A 41 13.24 14.46 15.55
N ASN A 42 13.14 13.58 14.54
CA ASN A 42 13.14 12.11 14.69
C ASN A 42 11.98 11.56 15.54
N HIS A 43 10.96 12.37 15.84
CA HIS A 43 9.80 12.00 16.64
C HIS A 43 8.64 11.47 15.79
N GLY A 44 8.89 10.38 15.04
CA GLY A 44 7.86 9.70 14.25
C GLY A 44 8.04 8.19 14.30
N MET A 45 6.95 7.42 14.18
CA MET A 45 7.01 5.95 14.20
C MET A 45 7.84 5.34 13.05
N GLY A 46 8.15 6.14 12.00
CA GLY A 46 9.03 5.76 10.89
C GLY A 46 10.54 5.91 11.14
N CYS A 47 10.95 6.66 12.17
CA CYS A 47 12.36 7.04 12.40
C CYS A 47 13.19 6.05 13.23
N PRO A 48 12.62 5.27 14.17
CA PRO A 48 13.38 4.26 14.90
C PRO A 48 14.07 3.28 13.96
N THR A 49 15.28 2.87 14.34
CA THR A 49 15.99 1.77 13.67
C THR A 49 15.41 0.43 14.13
N LEU A 50 15.18 -0.46 13.17
CA LEU A 50 14.67 -1.79 13.47
C LEU A 50 15.80 -2.67 14.05
N LYS A 51 15.50 -3.34 15.17
CA LYS A 51 16.37 -4.37 15.75
C LYS A 51 15.98 -5.75 15.20
N ASN A 52 16.96 -6.65 15.04
CA ASN A 52 16.76 -8.03 14.59
C ASN A 52 16.13 -8.17 13.19
N VAL A 53 16.50 -7.31 12.24
CA VAL A 53 16.07 -7.44 10.85
C VAL A 53 16.80 -8.63 10.19
N PRO A 54 16.11 -9.47 9.40
CA PRO A 54 16.76 -10.54 8.66
C PRO A 54 17.93 -10.03 7.79
N THR A 55 19.08 -10.69 7.87
CA THR A 55 20.32 -10.29 7.18
C THR A 55 20.19 -10.27 5.66
N VAL A 56 19.24 -11.03 5.10
CA VAL A 56 18.90 -11.02 3.67
C VAL A 56 18.46 -9.62 3.22
N ILE A 57 17.60 -8.97 4.01
CA ILE A 57 17.06 -7.65 3.70
C ILE A 57 18.15 -6.59 3.86
N LEU A 58 18.97 -6.71 4.91
CA LEU A 58 20.12 -5.81 5.14
C LEU A 58 21.14 -5.88 3.99
N LYS A 59 21.43 -7.08 3.47
CA LYS A 59 22.30 -7.27 2.30
C LYS A 59 21.70 -6.67 1.04
N GLN A 60 20.38 -6.78 0.83
CA GLN A 60 19.70 -6.18 -0.33
C GLN A 60 19.69 -4.65 -0.30
N LEU A 61 19.61 -4.04 0.89
CA LEU A 61 19.70 -2.58 1.05
C LEU A 61 21.14 -2.06 1.17
N GLY A 62 22.14 -2.93 1.36
CA GLY A 62 23.54 -2.54 1.54
C GLY A 62 23.81 -1.73 2.82
N LYS A 63 22.96 -1.84 3.84
CA LYS A 63 23.07 -1.07 5.09
C LYS A 63 23.14 -1.99 6.31
N SER A 64 23.94 -1.61 7.30
CA SER A 64 24.03 -2.31 8.60
C SER A 64 22.81 -2.10 9.48
N ASN A 65 22.16 -0.94 9.37
CA ASN A 65 20.97 -0.57 10.13
C ASN A 65 19.94 0.01 9.16
N VAL A 66 18.68 -0.36 9.34
CA VAL A 66 17.56 0.15 8.53
C VAL A 66 16.52 0.78 9.43
N THR A 67 15.95 1.89 8.99
CA THR A 67 14.82 2.54 9.65
C THR A 67 13.51 1.84 9.30
N VAL A 68 12.48 2.03 10.13
CA VAL A 68 11.12 1.55 9.83
C VAL A 68 10.63 2.11 8.48
N LYS A 69 10.93 3.38 8.19
CA LYS A 69 10.66 3.99 6.89
C LYS A 69 11.31 3.21 5.74
N GLU A 70 12.63 3.02 5.76
CA GLU A 70 13.33 2.34 4.66
C GLU A 70 12.86 0.91 4.46
N PHE A 71 12.59 0.20 5.56
CA PHE A 71 12.05 -1.15 5.51
C PHE A 71 10.65 -1.18 4.87
N THR A 72 9.75 -0.27 5.26
CA THR A 72 8.39 -0.21 4.69
C THR A 72 8.39 0.19 3.23
N GLU A 73 9.25 1.13 2.83
CA GLU A 73 9.40 1.54 1.44
C GLU A 73 9.99 0.42 0.58
N PHE A 74 10.98 -0.32 1.08
CA PHE A 74 11.59 -1.43 0.34
C PHE A 74 10.66 -2.64 0.20
N MET A 75 10.08 -3.10 1.30
CA MET A 75 9.26 -4.33 1.31
C MET A 75 7.89 -4.11 0.66
N PHE A 76 7.23 -2.99 0.97
CA PHE A 76 5.85 -2.76 0.55
C PHE A 76 5.71 -1.75 -0.59
N SER A 77 6.78 -1.03 -0.97
CA SER A 77 6.71 0.09 -1.94
C SER A 77 5.70 1.17 -1.55
N MET A 78 5.45 1.32 -0.24
CA MET A 78 4.53 2.30 0.32
C MET A 78 5.32 3.54 0.71
N LYS A 79 5.31 4.55 -0.17
CA LYS A 79 6.01 5.83 0.04
C LYS A 79 5.00 6.93 0.37
N TYR A 80 5.38 7.83 1.28
CA TYR A 80 4.54 8.98 1.64
C TYR A 80 4.25 9.91 0.46
N ASP A 81 5.24 10.13 -0.42
CA ASP A 81 5.12 11.00 -1.60
C ASP A 81 4.04 10.54 -2.59
N ASN A 82 3.75 9.24 -2.64
CA ASN A 82 2.73 8.68 -3.53
C ASN A 82 1.31 8.71 -2.94
N ASN A 83 1.10 9.27 -1.74
CA ASN A 83 -0.20 9.24 -1.07
C ASN A 83 -1.31 9.94 -1.85
N ALA A 84 -1.02 11.08 -2.48
CA ALA A 84 -1.98 11.77 -3.32
C ALA A 84 -2.45 10.88 -4.48
N LYS A 85 -1.52 10.17 -5.14
CA LYS A 85 -1.81 9.25 -6.24
C LYS A 85 -2.67 8.09 -5.76
N TYR A 86 -2.31 7.45 -4.64
CA TYR A 86 -3.09 6.35 -4.09
C TYR A 86 -4.50 6.77 -3.69
N ASN A 87 -4.65 7.97 -3.12
CA ASN A 87 -5.97 8.51 -2.75
C ASN A 87 -6.87 8.74 -3.98
N VAL A 88 -6.33 9.36 -5.03
CA VAL A 88 -7.07 9.57 -6.29
C VAL A 88 -7.50 8.24 -6.91
N VAL A 89 -6.63 7.22 -6.88
CA VAL A 89 -6.96 5.89 -7.41
C VAL A 89 -8.10 5.23 -6.61
N VAL A 90 -8.08 5.30 -5.27
CA VAL A 90 -9.16 4.74 -4.43
C VAL A 90 -10.48 5.43 -4.72
N VAL A 91 -10.49 6.76 -4.79
CA VAL A 91 -11.69 7.54 -5.09
C VAL A 91 -12.20 7.22 -6.50
N GLY A 92 -11.30 7.14 -7.49
CA GLY A 92 -11.65 6.78 -8.86
C GLY A 92 -12.28 5.40 -8.98
N ILE A 93 -11.71 4.38 -8.32
CA ILE A 93 -12.28 3.03 -8.30
C ILE A 93 -13.64 3.02 -7.57
N THR A 94 -13.77 3.75 -6.47
CA THR A 94 -15.04 3.87 -5.74
C THR A 94 -16.13 4.46 -6.63
N ILE A 95 -15.84 5.56 -7.33
CA ILE A 95 -16.79 6.18 -8.27
C ILE A 95 -17.15 5.22 -9.40
N ALA A 96 -16.17 4.50 -9.96
CA ALA A 96 -16.43 3.52 -11.02
C ALA A 96 -17.38 2.40 -10.56
N PHE A 97 -17.17 1.84 -9.36
CA PHE A 97 -18.09 0.84 -8.79
C PHE A 97 -19.47 1.41 -8.48
N LEU A 98 -19.56 2.68 -8.04
CA LEU A 98 -20.85 3.34 -7.83
C LEU A 98 -21.60 3.52 -9.15
N LEU A 99 -20.92 3.90 -10.25
CA LEU A 99 -21.53 3.99 -11.57
C LEU A 99 -22.00 2.62 -12.07
N LEU A 100 -21.19 1.58 -11.91
CA LEU A 100 -21.57 0.20 -12.25
C LEU A 100 -22.77 -0.28 -11.42
N MET A 101 -22.81 0.08 -10.14
CA MET A 101 -23.95 -0.21 -9.27
C MET A 101 -25.22 0.49 -9.76
N LEU A 102 -25.16 1.77 -10.10
CA LEU A 102 -26.30 2.52 -10.65
C LEU A 102 -26.79 1.94 -11.98
N LEU A 103 -25.86 1.53 -12.86
CA LEU A 103 -26.18 0.85 -14.11
C LEU A 103 -26.85 -0.51 -13.83
N ALA A 104 -26.31 -1.29 -12.90
CA ALA A 104 -26.90 -2.58 -12.52
C ALA A 104 -28.32 -2.39 -11.97
N LEU A 105 -28.57 -1.42 -11.10
CA LEU A 105 -29.92 -1.10 -10.60
C LEU A 105 -30.88 -0.68 -11.72
N ARG A 106 -30.40 0.04 -12.73
CA ARG A 106 -31.22 0.49 -13.87
C ARG A 106 -31.57 -0.64 -14.83
N TYR A 107 -30.63 -1.52 -15.13
CA TYR A 107 -30.76 -2.52 -16.20
C TYR A 107 -30.99 -3.95 -15.70
N VAL A 108 -30.47 -4.30 -14.53
CA VAL A 108 -30.62 -5.61 -13.89
C VAL A 108 -31.76 -5.53 -12.89
N ASN A 109 -32.98 -5.76 -13.37
CA ASN A 109 -34.16 -5.81 -12.53
C ASN A 109 -34.25 -7.16 -11.80
N PHE A 110 -33.60 -7.27 -10.64
CA PHE A 110 -33.63 -8.47 -9.78
C PHE A 110 -35.02 -8.81 -9.21
N GLN A 111 -36.02 -7.93 -9.38
CA GLN A 111 -37.40 -8.13 -8.89
C GLN A 111 -38.31 -8.86 -9.88
N LYS A 112 -37.92 -9.03 -11.16
CA LYS A 112 -38.65 -9.92 -12.08
C LYS A 112 -38.18 -11.36 -11.89
N ARG A 113 -38.71 -12.01 -10.86
CA ARG A 113 -38.89 -13.46 -10.84
C ARG A 113 -40.38 -13.75 -10.96
#